data_AF-A0A0Q6M2Y7-F1
#
_entry.id   AF-A0A0Q6M2Y7-F1
#
_cell.length_a   1.000
_cell.length_b   1.000
_cell.length_c   1.000
_cell.angle_alpha   90.00
_cell.angle_beta   90.00
_cell.angle_gamma   90.00
#
_symmetry.space_group_name_H-M   'P 1'
#
loop_
_entity.id
_entity.type
_entity.pdbx_description
1 polymer ?
#
loop_
_entity_poly.entity_id
_entity_poly.type
_entity_poly.pdbx_seq_one_letter_code
_entity_poly.pdbx_strand_id
1 'polypeptide(L)' 'MDAVTVRIAIEAVDAQITKLSAELEAPGADADGSLEIDLLQHRKAAHKLEVAYKEATKNSSNMPPYDSLVKN' A
#
# COMPACT_ATOMS: atom_id res chain seq x y z
N MET A 1 9.77 5.03 -12.82
CA MET A 1 8.75 3.96 -12.93
C MET A 1 7.63 4.50 -13.80
N ASP A 2 7.13 3.72 -14.74
CA ASP A 2 5.92 4.09 -15.47
C ASP A 2 4.68 3.88 -14.58
N ALA A 3 3.55 4.43 -15.01
CA ALA A 3 2.31 4.43 -14.22
C ALA A 3 1.76 3.02 -13.95
N VAL A 4 1.99 2.05 -14.86
CA VAL A 4 1.55 0.65 -14.67
C VAL A 4 2.40 -0.03 -13.60
N THR A 5 3.72 0.18 -13.63
CA THR A 5 4.62 -0.34 -12.60
C THR A 5 4.29 0.22 -11.21
N VAL A 6 3.96 1.53 -11.11
CA VAL A 6 3.53 2.12 -9.84
C VAL A 6 2.19 1.55 -9.37
N ARG A 7 1.24 1.30 -10.28
CA ARG A 7 -0.05 0.66 -9.95
C ARG A 7 0.14 -0.72 -9.35
N ILE A 8 0.94 -1.58 -9.99
CA ILE A 8 1.22 -2.94 -9.50
C ILE A 8 1.87 -2.89 -8.11
N ALA A 9 2.77 -1.94 -7.88
CA ALA A 9 3.41 -1.75 -6.59
C ALA A 9 2.40 -1.33 -5.50
N ILE A 10 1.43 -0.46 -5.83
CA ILE A 10 0.36 -0.06 -4.90
C ILE A 10 -0.49 -1.27 -4.52
N GLU A 11 -0.97 -2.03 -5.51
CA GLU A 11 -1.83 -3.22 -5.27
C GLU A 11 -1.11 -4.27 -4.40
N ALA A 12 0.19 -4.48 -4.62
CA ALA A 12 0.98 -5.42 -3.83
C ALA A 12 1.18 -4.94 -2.37
N VAL A 13 1.48 -3.66 -2.17
CA VAL A 13 1.65 -3.09 -0.83
C VAL A 13 0.34 -3.06 -0.07
N ASP A 14 -0.77 -2.74 -0.73
CA ASP A 14 -2.12 -2.76 -0.15
C ASP A 14 -2.50 -4.16 0.35
N ALA A 15 -2.29 -5.19 -0.49
CA ALA A 15 -2.54 -6.58 -0.11
C ALA A 15 -1.71 -7.00 1.13
N GLN A 16 -0.45 -6.54 1.21
CA GLN A 16 0.41 -6.83 2.35
C GLN A 16 -0.04 -6.10 3.62
N ILE A 17 -0.52 -4.85 3.51
CA ILE A 17 -1.13 -4.11 4.62
C ILE A 17 -2.37 -4.82 5.14
N THR A 18 -3.26 -5.27 4.24
CA THR A 18 -4.46 -6.05 4.63
C THR A 18 -4.07 -7.34 5.35
N LYS A 19 -3.09 -8.07 4.82
CA LYS A 19 -2.60 -9.33 5.41
C LYS A 19 -2.04 -9.10 6.82
N LEU A 20 -1.12 -8.14 6.97
CA LEU A 20 -0.50 -7.81 8.26
C LEU A 20 -1.54 -7.29 9.27
N SER A 21 -2.52 -6.51 8.81
CA SER A 21 -3.60 -6.01 9.68
C SER A 21 -4.46 -7.17 10.19
N ALA A 22 -4.82 -8.13 9.33
CA ALA A 22 -5.57 -9.32 9.73
C ALA A 22 -4.75 -10.25 10.65
N GLU A 23 -3.44 -10.36 10.42
CA GLU A 23 -2.54 -11.11 11.31
C GLU A 23 -2.50 -10.47 12.70
N LEU A 24 -2.45 -9.13 12.79
CA LEU A 24 -2.47 -8.37 14.04
C LEU A 24 -3.79 -8.49 14.83
N GLU A 25 -4.90 -8.81 14.17
CA GLU A 25 -6.18 -9.05 14.84
C GLU A 25 -6.23 -10.41 15.57
N ALA A 26 -5.29 -11.33 15.28
CA ALA A 26 -5.24 -12.61 15.94
C ALA A 26 -4.69 -12.48 17.39
N PRO A 27 -5.27 -13.21 18.36
CA PRO A 27 -4.84 -13.11 19.75
C PRO A 27 -3.39 -13.56 19.93
N GLY A 28 -2.56 -12.66 20.46
CA GLY A 28 -1.13 -12.92 20.71
C GLY A 28 -0.23 -12.81 19.47
N ALA A 29 -0.73 -12.29 18.36
CA ALA A 29 0.00 -12.23 17.09
C ALA A 29 1.27 -11.36 17.11
N ASP A 30 1.32 -10.33 17.96
CA ASP A 30 2.42 -9.37 17.98
C ASP A 30 3.01 -9.19 19.38
N ALA A 31 3.48 -10.30 19.94
CA ALA A 31 4.07 -10.32 21.29
C ALA A 31 5.34 -9.45 21.43
N ASP A 32 6.03 -9.15 20.32
CA ASP A 32 7.26 -8.36 20.29
C ASP A 32 7.16 -7.03 19.51
N GLY A 33 5.98 -6.70 18.96
CA GLY A 33 5.76 -5.46 18.21
C GLY A 33 6.31 -5.47 16.78
N SER A 34 6.84 -6.60 16.30
CA SER A 34 7.45 -6.70 14.98
C SER A 34 6.45 -6.55 13.84
N LEU A 35 5.23 -7.08 13.99
CA LEU A 35 4.18 -6.96 12.99
C LEU A 35 3.64 -5.53 12.91
N GLU A 36 3.50 -4.83 14.05
CA GLU A 36 3.15 -3.41 14.07
C GLU A 36 4.21 -2.54 13.37
N ILE A 37 5.49 -2.83 13.58
CA ILE A 37 6.60 -2.13 12.91
C ILE A 37 6.55 -2.38 11.40
N ASP A 38 6.38 -3.64 10.98
CA ASP A 38 6.30 -4.00 9.57
C ASP A 38 5.08 -3.36 8.89
N LEU A 39 3.92 -3.37 9.55
CA LEU A 39 2.72 -2.69 9.06
C LEU A 39 2.96 -1.19 8.89
N LEU A 40 3.63 -0.55 9.85
CA LEU A 40 3.98 0.87 9.77
C LEU A 40 4.90 1.18 8.59
N GLN A 41 5.89 0.31 8.30
CA GLN A 41 6.76 0.48 7.14
C GLN A 41 5.99 0.33 5.82
N HIS A 42 5.07 -0.65 5.74
CA HIS A 42 4.24 -0.84 4.56
C HIS A 42 3.29 0.35 4.34
N ARG A 43 2.69 0.91 5.39
CA ARG A 43 1.88 2.15 5.30
C ARG A 43 2.71 3.35 4.81
N LYS A 44 3.96 3.49 5.27
CA LYS A 44 4.89 4.52 4.75
C LYS A 44 5.22 4.29 3.27
N ALA A 45 5.41 3.05 2.86
CA ALA A 45 5.65 2.70 1.47
C ALA A 45 4.42 3.02 0.59
N ALA A 46 3.21 2.69 1.05
CA ALA A 46 1.96 3.01 0.36
C ALA A 46 1.84 4.52 0.14
N HIS A 47 2.11 5.34 1.16
CA HIS A 47 2.06 6.80 1.01
C HIS A 47 3.07 7.34 -0.01
N LYS A 48 4.29 6.79 -0.06
CA LYS A 48 5.27 7.16 -1.09
C LYS A 48 4.80 6.77 -2.50
N LEU A 49 4.19 5.59 -2.63
CA LEU A 49 3.65 5.11 -3.90
C LEU A 49 2.44 5.94 -4.36
N GLU A 50 1.59 6.39 -3.44
CA GLU A 50 0.49 7.32 -3.71
C GLU A 50 1.00 8.62 -4.33
N VAL A 51 2.04 9.21 -3.75
CA VAL A 51 2.67 10.43 -4.29
C VAL A 51 3.25 10.17 -5.69
N ALA A 52 4.01 9.10 -5.85
CA ALA A 52 4.60 8.73 -7.14
C ALA A 52 3.52 8.45 -8.21
N TYR A 53 2.39 7.85 -7.81
CA TYR A 53 1.26 7.60 -8.69
C TYR A 53 0.58 8.89 -9.11
N LYS A 54 0.31 9.81 -8.18
CA LYS A 54 -0.22 11.14 -8.49
C LYS A 54 0.69 11.89 -9.46
N GLU A 55 2.00 11.81 -9.30
CA GLU A 55 2.96 12.43 -10.22
C GLU A 55 2.97 11.76 -11.61
N ALA A 56 2.96 10.42 -11.66
CA ALA A 56 2.92 9.68 -12.92
C ALA A 56 1.60 9.87 -13.70
N THR A 57 0.49 10.09 -12.99
CA THR A 57 -0.85 10.27 -13.57
C THR A 57 -1.17 11.71 -13.97
N LYS A 58 -0.45 12.72 -13.45
CA LYS A 58 -0.59 14.13 -13.87
C LYS A 58 -0.50 14.32 -15.39
N ASN A 59 0.30 13.49 -16.06
CA ASN A 59 0.52 13.54 -17.51
C ASN A 59 -0.21 12.43 -18.28
N SER A 60 -1.01 11.60 -17.59
CA SER A 60 -1.69 10.43 -18.17
C SER A 60 -3.19 10.47 -17.89
N SER A 61 -4.01 10.92 -18.86
CA SER A 61 -5.46 11.08 -18.70
C SER A 61 -6.28 9.79 -18.58
N ASN A 62 -5.66 8.61 -18.69
CA ASN A 62 -6.37 7.33 -18.78
C ASN A 62 -6.14 6.40 -17.57
N MET A 63 -5.59 6.92 -16.48
CA MET A 63 -5.28 6.14 -15.29
C MET A 63 -6.41 6.24 -14.25
N PRO A 64 -6.77 5.14 -13.57
CA PRO A 64 -7.81 5.15 -12.53
C PRO A 64 -7.42 6.03 -11.34
N PRO A 65 -8.37 6.56 -10.55
CA PRO A 65 -8.04 7.27 -9.32
C PRO A 65 -7.39 6.32 -8.31
N TYR A 66 -6.51 6.86 -7.45
CA TYR A 66 -5.79 6.08 -6.45
C TYR A 66 -6.73 5.30 -5.52
N ASP A 67 -7.85 5.91 -5.08
CA ASP A 67 -8.88 5.25 -4.27
C ASP A 67 -9.51 4.00 -4.88
N SER A 68 -9.44 3.83 -6.21
CA SER A 68 -9.92 2.58 -6.85
C SER A 68 -8.89 1.45 -6.83
N LEU A 69 -7.64 1.73 -6.44
CA LEU A 69 -6.54 0.76 -6.40
C LEU A 69 -6.34 0.14 -5.01
N VAL A 70 -6.72 0.86 -3.96
CA VAL A 70 -6.57 0.41 -2.58
C VAL A 70 -7.91 -0.09 -2.05
N LYS A 71 -7.89 -1.21 -1.33
CA LYS A 71 -9.07 -1.72 -0.63
C LYS A 71 -9.15 -1.04 0.72
N ASN A 72 -10.07 -0.07 0.86
CA ASN A 72 -10.49 0.44 2.16
C ASN A 72 -11.16 -0.65 3.00
#